data_AF-A0A523YF37-F1
#
_entry.id   AF-A0A523YF37-F1
#
_cell.length_a   1.000
_cell.length_b   1.000
_cell.length_c   1.000
_cell.angle_alpha   90.00
_cell.angle_beta   90.00
_cell.angle_gamma   90.00
#
_symmetry.space_group_name_H-M   'P 1'
#
loop_
_entity.id
_entity.type
_entity.pdbx_description
1 polymer ?
#
loop_
_entity_poly.entity_id
_entity_poly.type
_entity_poly.pdbx_seq_one_letter_code
_entity_poly.pdbx_strand_id
1 'polypeptide(L)'
;MPIRRRSGEGVSELSDQEPPSGIGYPPSREFFRGELETEKGLKHLSWGIGFYIIAMLLIVVGALLALNIAISGIETPSSEQASELVGIGGMICGGMFLIFLVIVLWLLGLYEMNLGKREFGPEHSSRVKNGIVLILAYIVLMVVNVILQLEQGPNPLTDSSGYISFLRAQFVISGVFSMASTIALSLAIVNLVYELCTERYKRILWAAFSVSIVISALGLVLGLALLYVTDLGGMSIENLLQFANLAMLTLGLAFIPFILFFFCYRHAYNRVSDWEIKPHQDAFPWIRGEAADEGYPLLPRKLAGVCPKCGTPRYEGEKFCANCGTKFKKYKD
;
A
#
# COMPACT_ATOMS: atom_id res chain seq x y z
N MET A 1 -10.00 39.92 -24.97
CA MET A 1 -11.13 39.82 -24.02
C MET A 1 -10.59 39.78 -22.61
N PRO A 2 -10.89 40.75 -21.73
CA PRO A 2 -10.38 40.73 -20.36
C PRO A 2 -11.31 39.90 -19.46
N ILE A 3 -10.73 38.98 -18.69
CA ILE A 3 -11.42 38.13 -17.72
C ILE A 3 -11.70 38.98 -16.47
N ARG A 4 -12.97 39.31 -16.23
CA ARG A 4 -13.44 39.94 -14.99
C ARG A 4 -13.23 39.00 -13.81
N ARG A 5 -12.31 39.35 -12.90
CA ARG A 5 -12.26 38.78 -11.54
C ARG A 5 -13.52 39.22 -10.79
N ARG A 6 -14.37 38.27 -10.39
CA ARG A 6 -15.40 38.52 -9.36
C ARG A 6 -14.69 38.59 -8.02
N SER A 7 -14.76 39.77 -7.42
CA SER A 7 -14.44 40.07 -6.04
C SER A 7 -15.27 39.19 -5.10
N GLY A 8 -14.60 38.68 -4.07
CA GLY A 8 -15.22 37.91 -3.00
C GLY A 8 -16.08 38.80 -2.12
N GLU A 9 -17.37 38.51 -2.08
CA GLU A 9 -18.30 38.89 -1.03
C GLU A 9 -19.25 37.69 -0.84
N GLY A 10 -19.34 37.16 0.38
CA GLY A 10 -20.41 36.23 0.76
C GLY A 10 -20.05 34.82 1.23
N VAL A 11 -18.93 34.60 1.93
CA VAL A 11 -18.70 33.34 2.66
C VAL A 11 -18.32 33.65 4.12
N SER A 12 -19.26 34.19 4.90
CA SER A 12 -19.05 34.42 6.33
C SER A 12 -20.32 34.26 7.19
N GLU A 13 -21.31 33.49 6.73
CA GLU A 13 -22.56 33.26 7.49
C GLU A 13 -23.07 31.82 7.44
N LEU A 14 -22.17 30.84 7.35
CA LEU A 14 -22.53 29.41 7.43
C LEU A 14 -21.79 28.66 8.56
N SER A 15 -21.44 29.34 9.66
CA SER A 15 -20.79 28.69 10.82
C SER A 15 -21.73 28.38 11.99
N ASP A 16 -22.96 28.91 12.03
CA ASP A 16 -23.75 28.93 13.29
C ASP A 16 -25.14 28.28 13.19
N GLN A 17 -25.45 27.55 12.12
CA GLN A 17 -26.64 26.71 12.12
C GLN A 17 -26.37 25.44 12.91
N GLU A 18 -26.96 25.35 14.12
CA GLU A 18 -27.06 24.10 14.86
C GLU A 18 -27.60 22.99 13.93
N PRO A 19 -26.93 21.82 13.87
CA PRO A 19 -27.41 20.73 13.03
C PRO A 19 -28.85 20.39 13.42
N PRO A 20 -29.72 20.09 12.44
CA PRO A 20 -31.12 19.77 12.73
C PRO A 20 -31.19 18.69 13.81
N SER A 21 -32.03 18.93 14.81
CA SER A 21 -32.12 18.26 16.12
C SER A 21 -32.55 16.78 16.09
N GLY A 22 -32.22 16.05 15.02
CA GLY A 22 -32.41 14.62 14.84
C GLY A 22 -31.24 13.91 14.17
N ILE A 23 -30.17 14.62 13.78
CA ILE A 23 -28.95 13.98 13.28
C ILE A 23 -28.14 13.55 14.50
N GLY A 24 -28.28 12.26 14.86
CA GLY A 24 -27.50 11.65 15.93
C GLY A 24 -26.02 11.95 15.74
N TYR A 25 -25.36 12.38 16.83
CA TYR A 25 -23.91 12.54 16.88
C TYR A 25 -23.23 11.32 16.24
N PRO A 26 -22.15 11.49 15.45
CA PRO A 26 -21.41 10.36 14.93
C PRO A 26 -21.02 9.45 16.11
N PRO A 27 -21.25 8.13 16.00
CA PRO A 27 -21.04 7.23 17.13
C PRO A 27 -19.63 7.36 17.66
N SER A 28 -19.48 7.42 18.99
CA SER A 28 -18.17 7.37 19.63
C SER A 28 -17.47 6.04 19.31
N ARG A 29 -16.13 6.00 19.42
CA ARG A 29 -15.34 4.77 19.24
C ARG A 29 -15.92 3.59 20.03
N GLU A 30 -16.44 3.84 21.23
CA GLU A 30 -17.06 2.84 22.12
C GLU A 30 -18.27 2.13 21.49
N PHE A 31 -18.95 2.78 20.54
CA PHE A 31 -20.05 2.18 19.80
C PHE A 31 -19.58 1.14 18.78
N PHE A 32 -18.40 1.35 18.19
CA PHE A 32 -17.75 0.39 17.31
C PHE A 32 -16.94 -0.58 18.16
N ARG A 33 -17.54 -1.73 18.51
CA ARG A 33 -16.89 -2.79 19.31
C ARG A 33 -15.72 -3.50 18.61
N GLY A 34 -15.23 -3.00 17.46
CA GLY A 34 -14.16 -3.63 16.69
C GLY A 34 -13.33 -2.63 15.90
N GLU A 35 -12.13 -3.06 15.49
CA GLU A 35 -11.29 -2.36 14.53
C GLU A 35 -12.00 -2.28 13.18
N LEU A 36 -11.91 -1.14 12.50
CA LEU A 36 -12.44 -0.95 11.14
C LEU A 36 -11.71 -1.88 10.17
N GLU A 37 -12.36 -2.36 9.11
CA GLU A 37 -11.70 -3.26 8.15
C GLU A 37 -10.59 -2.53 7.39
N THR A 38 -10.77 -1.23 7.10
CA THR A 38 -9.69 -0.40 6.54
C THR A 38 -8.52 -0.25 7.51
N GLU A 39 -8.77 -0.16 8.83
CA GLU A 39 -7.71 -0.06 9.84
C GLU A 39 -6.83 -1.31 9.83
N LYS A 40 -7.45 -2.50 9.83
CA LYS A 40 -6.74 -3.78 9.72
C LYS A 40 -5.98 -3.86 8.40
N GLY A 41 -6.61 -3.45 7.30
CA GLY A 41 -5.98 -3.46 5.98
C GLY A 41 -4.72 -2.60 5.93
N LEU A 42 -4.79 -1.37 6.46
CA LEU A 42 -3.65 -0.46 6.57
C LEU A 42 -2.55 -1.01 7.48
N LYS A 43 -2.92 -1.67 8.57
CA LYS A 43 -1.97 -2.33 9.47
C LYS A 43 -1.19 -3.37 8.67
N HIS A 44 -1.84 -4.38 8.08
CA HIS A 44 -1.16 -5.42 7.32
C HIS A 44 -0.31 -4.87 6.17
N LEU A 45 -0.80 -3.87 5.42
CA LEU A 45 -0.04 -3.22 4.35
C LEU A 45 1.21 -2.50 4.89
N SER A 46 1.10 -1.77 6.00
CA SER A 46 2.23 -1.07 6.60
C SER A 46 3.32 -2.03 7.09
N TRP A 47 2.94 -3.14 7.75
CA TRP A 47 3.85 -4.21 8.14
C TRP A 47 4.47 -4.89 6.93
N GLY A 48 3.69 -5.13 5.88
CA GLY A 48 4.16 -5.67 4.61
C GLY A 48 5.24 -4.80 3.97
N ILE A 49 5.06 -3.47 3.92
CA ILE A 49 6.09 -2.56 3.39
C ILE A 49 7.36 -2.60 4.28
N GLY A 50 7.20 -2.63 5.61
CA GLY A 50 8.32 -2.74 6.53
C GLY A 50 9.15 -4.01 6.33
N PHE A 51 8.49 -5.17 6.26
CA PHE A 51 9.17 -6.45 5.98
C PHE A 51 9.79 -6.49 4.59
N TYR A 52 9.17 -5.85 3.59
CA TYR A 52 9.73 -5.77 2.25
C TYR A 52 11.06 -5.01 2.23
N ILE A 53 11.14 -3.87 2.94
CA ILE A 53 12.39 -3.11 3.08
C ILE A 53 13.48 -3.98 3.73
N ILE A 54 13.16 -4.71 4.81
CA ILE A 54 14.12 -5.59 5.48
C ILE A 54 14.56 -6.74 4.56
N ALA A 55 13.61 -7.38 3.88
CA ALA A 55 13.86 -8.47 2.95
C ALA A 55 14.79 -8.05 1.82
N MET A 56 14.50 -6.90 1.19
CA MET A 56 15.33 -6.35 0.13
C MET A 56 16.72 -5.98 0.64
N LEU A 57 16.84 -5.44 1.86
CA LEU A 57 18.15 -5.12 2.44
C LEU A 57 18.98 -6.38 2.64
N LEU A 58 18.39 -7.47 3.16
CA LEU A 58 19.08 -8.75 3.31
C LEU A 58 19.54 -9.33 1.97
N ILE A 59 18.69 -9.29 0.95
CA ILE A 59 19.02 -9.79 -0.39
C ILE A 59 20.13 -8.95 -1.03
N VAL A 60 20.04 -7.62 -0.95
CA VAL A 60 21.02 -6.70 -1.51
C VAL A 60 22.37 -6.87 -0.81
N VAL A 61 22.40 -6.90 0.51
CA VAL A 61 23.64 -7.12 1.28
C VAL A 61 24.22 -8.51 1.00
N GLY A 62 23.39 -9.55 0.97
CA GLY A 62 23.83 -10.90 0.62
C GLY A 62 24.42 -10.97 -0.79
N ALA A 63 23.77 -10.33 -1.78
CA ALA A 63 24.25 -10.27 -3.15
C ALA A 63 25.58 -9.49 -3.28
N LEU A 64 25.76 -8.38 -2.53
CA LEU A 64 27.04 -7.66 -2.48
C LEU A 64 28.17 -8.53 -1.94
N LEU A 65 27.91 -9.25 -0.86
CA LEU A 65 28.91 -10.14 -0.25
C LEU A 65 29.24 -11.31 -1.19
N ALA A 66 28.24 -11.91 -1.83
CA ALA A 66 28.44 -12.96 -2.83
C ALA A 66 29.30 -12.47 -4.00
N LEU A 67 29.01 -11.26 -4.50
CA LEU A 67 29.73 -10.64 -5.60
C LEU A 67 31.20 -10.40 -5.24
N ASN A 68 31.49 -9.88 -4.05
CA ASN A 68 32.86 -9.66 -3.58
C ASN A 68 33.68 -10.97 -3.54
N ILE A 69 33.08 -12.08 -3.10
CA ILE A 69 33.74 -13.39 -3.12
C ILE A 69 33.98 -13.85 -4.56
N ALA A 70 32.99 -13.71 -5.45
CA ALA A 70 33.11 -14.13 -6.84
C ALA A 70 34.26 -13.40 -7.58
N ILE A 71 34.50 -12.12 -7.28
CA ILE A 71 35.55 -11.32 -7.92
C ILE A 71 36.95 -11.71 -7.43
N SER A 72 37.08 -12.33 -6.26
CA SER A 72 38.39 -12.73 -5.72
C SER A 72 39.12 -13.78 -6.58
N GLY A 73 38.47 -14.35 -7.61
CA GLY A 73 39.12 -15.12 -8.67
C GLY A 73 39.64 -16.50 -8.25
N ILE A 74 39.05 -17.09 -7.20
CA ILE A 74 39.57 -18.30 -6.59
C ILE A 74 38.95 -19.54 -7.23
N GLU A 75 39.79 -20.37 -7.85
CA GLU A 75 39.38 -21.63 -8.51
C GLU A 75 38.85 -22.68 -7.52
N THR A 76 39.19 -22.58 -6.23
CA THR A 76 38.63 -23.42 -5.16
C THR A 76 38.44 -22.62 -3.85
N PRO A 77 37.20 -22.44 -3.35
CA PRO A 77 36.98 -21.68 -2.12
C PRO A 77 37.67 -22.36 -0.94
N SER A 78 38.41 -21.58 -0.15
CA SER A 78 38.98 -22.05 1.12
C SER A 78 37.89 -22.50 2.09
N SER A 79 38.23 -23.31 3.11
CA SER A 79 37.26 -23.76 4.12
C SER A 79 36.60 -22.59 4.88
N GLU A 80 37.31 -21.48 5.03
CA GLU A 80 36.81 -20.24 5.63
C GLU A 80 35.77 -19.57 4.71
N GLN A 81 36.09 -19.40 3.43
CA GLN A 81 35.16 -18.84 2.44
C GLN A 81 33.94 -19.72 2.18
N ALA A 82 34.08 -21.04 2.30
CA ALA A 82 32.95 -21.95 2.24
C ALA A 82 31.93 -21.66 3.36
N SER A 83 32.42 -21.33 4.56
CA SER A 83 31.55 -20.94 5.68
C SER A 83 30.89 -19.57 5.48
N GLU A 84 31.61 -18.61 4.88
CA GLU A 84 31.06 -17.30 4.50
C GLU A 84 29.94 -17.44 3.45
N LEU A 85 30.16 -18.30 2.44
CA LEU A 85 29.18 -18.55 1.39
C LEU A 85 27.89 -19.18 1.94
N VAL A 86 27.99 -20.05 2.95
CA VAL A 86 26.84 -20.58 3.69
C VAL A 86 26.09 -19.46 4.42
N GLY A 87 26.80 -18.56 5.09
CA GLY A 87 26.20 -17.39 5.75
C GLY A 87 25.47 -16.46 4.77
N ILE A 88 26.08 -16.21 3.60
CA ILE A 88 25.49 -15.42 2.52
C ILE A 88 24.23 -16.09 1.95
N GLY A 89 24.29 -17.40 1.71
CA GLY A 89 23.13 -18.19 1.30
C GLY A 89 22.00 -18.08 2.32
N GLY A 90 22.32 -18.13 3.61
CA GLY A 90 21.36 -17.92 4.70
C GLY A 90 20.66 -16.56 4.65
N MET A 91 21.39 -15.48 4.38
CA MET A 91 20.81 -14.14 4.24
C MET A 91 19.84 -14.03 3.06
N ILE A 92 20.21 -14.57 1.90
CA ILE A 92 19.37 -14.53 0.69
C ILE A 92 18.11 -15.37 0.91
N CYS A 93 18.23 -16.58 1.46
CA CYS A 93 17.10 -17.44 1.80
C CYS A 93 16.16 -16.78 2.83
N GLY A 94 16.72 -16.16 3.86
CA GLY A 94 15.96 -15.40 4.85
C GLY A 94 15.19 -14.24 4.22
N GLY A 95 15.82 -13.50 3.31
CA GLY A 95 15.17 -12.45 2.53
C GLY A 95 14.02 -12.97 1.67
N MET A 96 14.21 -14.09 0.96
CA MET A 96 13.13 -14.72 0.16
C MET A 96 11.95 -15.18 1.02
N PHE A 97 12.22 -15.73 2.21
CA PHE A 97 11.18 -16.08 3.16
C PHE A 97 10.39 -14.86 3.63
N LEU A 98 11.06 -13.73 3.91
CA LEU A 98 10.38 -12.48 4.25
C LEU A 98 9.52 -11.98 3.08
N ILE A 99 9.98 -12.09 1.83
CA ILE A 99 9.16 -11.73 0.65
C ILE A 99 7.87 -12.56 0.61
N PHE A 100 7.94 -13.86 0.92
CA PHE A 100 6.74 -14.68 1.02
C PHE A 100 5.75 -14.14 2.08
N LEU A 101 6.25 -13.79 3.26
CA LEU A 101 5.41 -13.15 4.30
C LEU A 101 4.83 -11.81 3.85
N VAL A 102 5.61 -11.00 3.13
CA VAL A 102 5.14 -9.73 2.54
C VAL A 102 3.96 -9.97 1.62
N ILE A 103 4.03 -10.98 0.74
CA ILE A 103 2.94 -11.32 -0.19
C ILE A 103 1.68 -11.69 0.59
N VAL A 104 1.79 -12.53 1.62
CA VAL A 104 0.64 -12.92 2.47
C VAL A 104 0.02 -11.70 3.14
N LEU A 105 0.84 -10.85 3.77
CA LEU A 105 0.37 -9.62 4.43
C LEU A 105 -0.27 -8.63 3.45
N TRP A 106 0.28 -8.50 2.25
CA TRP A 106 -0.30 -7.67 1.21
C TRP A 106 -1.65 -8.19 0.75
N LEU A 107 -1.79 -9.50 0.52
CA LEU A 107 -3.06 -10.10 0.13
C LEU A 107 -4.14 -9.92 1.22
N LEU A 108 -3.79 -10.16 2.49
CA LEU A 108 -4.69 -9.91 3.62
C LEU A 108 -5.06 -8.43 3.71
N GLY A 109 -4.08 -7.55 3.62
CA GLY A 109 -4.30 -6.11 3.69
C GLY A 109 -5.19 -5.57 2.56
N LEU A 110 -5.02 -6.07 1.34
CA LEU A 110 -5.88 -5.72 0.19
C LEU A 110 -7.28 -6.29 0.32
N TYR A 111 -7.41 -7.51 0.86
CA TYR A 111 -8.70 -8.13 1.13
C TYR A 111 -9.51 -7.29 2.13
N GLU A 112 -8.91 -6.93 3.26
CA GLU A 112 -9.54 -6.11 4.30
C GLU A 112 -9.85 -4.69 3.82
N MET A 113 -8.92 -4.05 3.08
CA MET A 113 -9.19 -2.76 2.44
C MET A 113 -10.37 -2.82 1.46
N ASN A 114 -10.55 -3.92 0.72
CA ASN A 114 -11.67 -4.08 -0.19
C ASN A 114 -13.00 -4.27 0.55
N LEU A 115 -12.99 -4.94 1.72
CA LEU A 115 -14.16 -5.03 2.61
C LEU A 115 -14.50 -3.65 3.18
N GLY A 116 -13.49 -2.93 3.67
CA GLY A 116 -13.61 -1.60 4.28
C GLY A 116 -13.79 -0.44 3.30
N LYS A 117 -13.78 -0.68 1.98
CA LYS A 117 -13.76 0.41 0.97
C LYS A 117 -14.92 1.41 1.05
N ARG A 118 -16.02 1.09 1.74
CA ARG A 118 -17.16 2.01 1.92
C ARG A 118 -17.08 2.83 3.20
N GLU A 119 -16.15 2.51 4.11
CA GLU A 119 -16.02 3.11 5.45
C GLU A 119 -15.77 4.61 5.41
N PHE A 120 -15.05 5.13 4.41
CA PHE A 120 -14.68 6.55 4.31
C PHE A 120 -15.31 7.28 3.11
N GLY A 121 -16.47 6.81 2.64
CA GLY A 121 -17.24 7.48 1.59
C GLY A 121 -16.91 7.06 0.15
N PRO A 122 -17.62 7.64 -0.84
CA PRO A 122 -17.56 7.19 -2.23
C PRO A 122 -16.22 7.47 -2.92
N GLU A 123 -15.57 8.59 -2.58
CA GLU A 123 -14.25 8.94 -3.14
C GLU A 123 -13.19 7.93 -2.72
N HIS A 124 -13.12 7.61 -1.42
CA HIS A 124 -12.26 6.55 -0.90
C HIS A 124 -12.57 5.20 -1.56
N SER A 125 -13.85 4.83 -1.69
CA SER A 125 -14.25 3.58 -2.34
C SER A 125 -13.77 3.47 -3.78
N SER A 126 -13.90 4.56 -4.54
CA SER A 126 -13.44 4.63 -5.94
C SER A 126 -11.92 4.48 -6.02
N ARG A 127 -11.18 5.17 -5.15
CA ARG A 127 -9.72 5.10 -5.07
C ARG A 127 -9.22 3.71 -4.71
N VAL A 128 -9.82 3.05 -3.71
CA VAL A 128 -9.45 1.68 -3.33
C VAL A 128 -9.67 0.70 -4.48
N LYS A 129 -10.80 0.80 -5.19
CA LYS A 129 -11.06 -0.03 -6.39
C LYS A 129 -9.98 0.18 -7.46
N ASN A 130 -9.66 1.44 -7.77
CA ASN A 130 -8.60 1.76 -8.75
C ASN A 130 -7.24 1.23 -8.30
N GLY A 131 -6.92 1.33 -7.01
CA GLY A 131 -5.71 0.76 -6.41
C GLY A 131 -5.61 -0.75 -6.62
N ILE A 132 -6.70 -1.50 -6.34
CA ILE A 132 -6.75 -2.95 -6.55
C ILE A 132 -6.56 -3.31 -8.03
N VAL A 133 -7.22 -2.59 -8.95
CA VAL A 133 -7.06 -2.82 -10.40
C VAL A 133 -5.60 -2.58 -10.84
N LEU A 134 -4.95 -1.54 -10.32
CA LEU A 134 -3.54 -1.27 -10.61
C LEU A 134 -2.60 -2.34 -10.06
N ILE A 135 -2.93 -2.96 -8.91
CA ILE A 135 -2.15 -4.11 -8.38
C ILE A 135 -2.30 -5.32 -9.28
N LEU A 136 -3.52 -5.60 -9.77
CA LEU A 136 -3.72 -6.67 -10.74
C LEU A 136 -2.92 -6.42 -12.02
N ALA A 137 -2.92 -5.18 -12.53
CA ALA A 137 -2.11 -4.79 -13.69
C ALA A 137 -0.60 -4.97 -13.42
N TYR A 138 -0.12 -4.58 -12.23
CA TYR A 138 1.26 -4.81 -11.79
C TYR A 138 1.62 -6.30 -11.81
N ILE A 139 0.78 -7.16 -11.24
CA ILE A 139 1.02 -8.62 -11.22
C ILE A 139 1.12 -9.17 -12.64
N VAL A 140 0.21 -8.76 -13.54
CA VAL A 140 0.23 -9.18 -14.95
C VAL A 140 1.53 -8.72 -15.62
N LEU A 141 1.92 -7.46 -15.46
CA LEU A 141 3.17 -6.93 -16.04
C LEU A 141 4.40 -7.68 -15.54
N MET A 142 4.44 -8.00 -14.24
CA MET A 142 5.53 -8.80 -13.66
C MET A 142 5.57 -10.22 -14.21
N VAL A 143 4.42 -10.89 -14.32
CA VAL A 143 4.34 -12.26 -14.88
C VAL A 143 4.78 -12.27 -16.34
N VAL A 144 4.29 -11.32 -17.14
CA VAL A 144 4.69 -11.20 -18.55
C VAL A 144 6.20 -10.94 -18.66
N ASN A 145 6.75 -10.05 -17.82
CA ASN A 145 8.18 -9.80 -17.80
C ASN A 145 8.97 -11.09 -17.52
N VAL A 146 8.58 -11.86 -16.51
CA VAL A 146 9.23 -13.14 -16.18
C VAL A 146 9.16 -14.13 -17.34
N ILE A 147 8.00 -14.27 -18.01
CA ILE A 147 7.84 -15.17 -19.16
C ILE A 147 8.77 -14.77 -20.30
N LEU A 148 8.89 -13.47 -20.61
CA LEU A 148 9.78 -12.97 -21.66
C LEU A 148 11.26 -13.24 -21.34
N GLN A 149 11.64 -13.25 -20.06
CA GLN A 149 13.00 -13.61 -19.63
C GLN A 149 13.32 -15.11 -19.74
N LEU A 150 12.32 -15.98 -19.95
CA LEU A 150 12.54 -17.42 -20.11
C LEU A 150 12.91 -17.80 -21.56
N GLU A 151 12.90 -16.85 -22.50
CA GLU A 151 13.33 -17.10 -23.88
C GLU A 151 14.82 -17.47 -23.92
N GLN A 152 15.13 -18.61 -24.54
CA GLN A 152 16.52 -19.03 -24.75
C GLN A 152 17.11 -18.28 -25.93
N GLY A 153 18.13 -17.45 -25.66
CA GLY A 153 18.87 -16.76 -26.70
C GLY A 153 19.81 -17.67 -27.50
N PRO A 154 20.49 -17.12 -28.53
CA PRO A 154 21.55 -17.82 -29.26
C PRO A 154 22.62 -18.35 -28.30
N ASN A 155 23.23 -19.50 -28.61
CA ASN A 155 24.29 -20.03 -27.77
C ASN A 155 25.53 -19.10 -27.84
N PRO A 156 25.99 -18.55 -26.70
CA PRO A 156 27.10 -17.58 -26.67
C PRO A 156 28.41 -18.15 -27.20
N LEU A 157 28.59 -19.48 -27.18
CA LEU A 157 29.78 -20.17 -27.68
C LEU A 157 29.82 -20.27 -29.20
N THR A 158 28.67 -20.19 -29.87
CA THR A 158 28.56 -20.36 -31.33
C THR A 158 28.26 -19.06 -32.06
N ASP A 159 27.54 -18.13 -31.43
CA ASP A 159 27.21 -16.81 -32.00
C ASP A 159 27.23 -15.74 -30.91
N SER A 160 28.43 -15.24 -30.61
CA SER A 160 28.63 -14.20 -29.60
C SER A 160 27.96 -12.87 -30.00
N SER A 161 27.95 -12.54 -31.29
CA SER A 161 27.35 -11.29 -31.81
C SER A 161 25.82 -11.28 -31.70
N GLY A 162 25.17 -12.40 -32.06
CA GLY A 162 23.74 -12.60 -31.89
C GLY A 162 23.35 -12.66 -30.42
N TYR A 163 24.17 -13.28 -29.57
CA TYR A 163 23.94 -13.32 -28.12
C TYR A 163 23.96 -11.93 -27.47
N ILE A 164 24.94 -11.07 -27.79
CA ILE A 164 24.99 -9.69 -27.27
C ILE A 164 23.78 -8.87 -27.75
N SER A 165 23.39 -9.02 -29.01
CA SER A 165 22.21 -8.36 -29.57
C SER A 165 20.92 -8.82 -28.87
N PHE A 166 20.82 -10.12 -28.57
CA PHE A 166 19.73 -10.69 -27.80
C PHE A 166 19.68 -10.14 -26.36
N LEU A 167 20.82 -10.08 -25.66
CA LEU A 167 20.90 -9.53 -24.30
C LEU A 167 20.45 -8.05 -24.25
N ARG A 168 20.81 -7.25 -25.25
CA ARG A 168 20.35 -5.86 -25.37
C ARG A 168 18.85 -5.76 -25.53
N ALA A 169 18.28 -6.56 -26.43
CA ALA A 169 16.84 -6.59 -26.64
C ALA A 169 16.12 -6.99 -25.34
N GLN A 170 16.60 -8.03 -24.66
CA GLN A 170 16.05 -8.49 -23.38
C GLN A 170 16.16 -7.43 -22.28
N PHE A 171 17.29 -6.70 -22.20
CA PHE A 171 17.45 -5.63 -21.23
C PHE A 171 16.47 -4.48 -21.46
N VAL A 172 16.30 -4.05 -22.72
CA VAL A 172 15.31 -3.01 -23.09
C VAL A 172 13.91 -3.46 -22.72
N ILE A 173 13.52 -4.67 -23.11
CA ILE A 173 12.21 -5.25 -22.82
C ILE A 173 11.99 -5.28 -21.30
N SER A 174 12.92 -5.89 -20.55
CA SER A 174 12.83 -6.02 -19.10
C SER A 174 12.71 -4.67 -18.40
N GLY A 175 13.53 -3.69 -18.83
CA GLY A 175 13.50 -2.36 -18.25
C GLY A 175 12.19 -1.62 -18.53
N VAL A 176 11.61 -1.75 -19.72
CA VAL A 176 10.29 -1.16 -20.04
C VAL A 176 9.20 -1.78 -19.17
N PHE A 177 9.16 -3.11 -19.05
CA PHE A 177 8.20 -3.80 -18.19
C PHE A 177 8.40 -3.46 -16.70
N SER A 178 9.65 -3.34 -16.25
CA SER A 178 9.99 -2.94 -14.88
C SER A 178 9.53 -1.51 -14.58
N MET A 179 9.73 -0.58 -15.51
CA MET A 179 9.22 0.80 -15.40
C MET A 179 7.69 0.82 -15.33
N ALA A 180 7.01 0.10 -16.24
CA ALA A 180 5.55 0.01 -16.25
C ALA A 180 5.01 -0.59 -14.94
N SER A 181 5.66 -1.64 -14.44
CA SER A 181 5.34 -2.29 -13.16
C SER A 181 5.54 -1.32 -11.99
N THR A 182 6.63 -0.55 -11.98
CA THR A 182 6.92 0.46 -10.95
C THR A 182 5.83 1.53 -10.93
N ILE A 183 5.40 2.01 -12.09
CA ILE A 183 4.33 3.01 -12.23
C ILE A 183 3.02 2.45 -11.68
N ALA A 184 2.63 1.24 -12.11
CA ALA A 184 1.40 0.60 -11.68
C ALA A 184 1.37 0.39 -10.16
N LEU A 185 2.44 -0.16 -9.59
CA LEU A 185 2.56 -0.40 -8.15
C LEU A 185 2.54 0.91 -7.35
N SER A 186 3.32 1.91 -7.78
CA SER A 186 3.40 3.19 -7.06
C SER A 186 2.07 3.96 -7.12
N LEU A 187 1.37 3.94 -8.25
CA LEU A 187 0.01 4.50 -8.34
C LEU A 187 -1.00 3.70 -7.51
N ALA A 188 -0.87 2.39 -7.42
CA ALA A 188 -1.73 1.58 -6.57
C ALA A 188 -1.59 1.98 -5.10
N ILE A 189 -0.35 2.04 -4.61
CA ILE A 189 0.00 2.47 -3.25
C ILE A 189 -0.55 3.88 -2.99
N VAL A 190 -0.40 4.79 -3.96
CA VAL A 190 -0.98 6.14 -3.88
C VAL A 190 -2.50 6.06 -3.68
N ASN A 191 -3.21 5.37 -4.56
CA ASN A 191 -4.68 5.33 -4.54
C ASN A 191 -5.25 4.68 -3.28
N LEU A 192 -4.59 3.65 -2.74
CA LEU A 192 -5.09 2.97 -1.53
C LEU A 192 -5.15 3.89 -0.30
N VAL A 193 -4.22 4.85 -0.18
CA VAL A 193 -4.07 5.66 1.04
C VAL A 193 -4.37 7.14 0.86
N TYR A 194 -4.56 7.61 -0.39
CA TYR A 194 -4.64 9.03 -0.74
C TYR A 194 -5.67 9.81 0.08
N GLU A 195 -6.91 9.30 0.18
CA GLU A 195 -8.00 9.99 0.89
C GLU A 195 -7.86 9.97 2.41
N LEU A 196 -6.98 9.11 2.94
CA LEU A 196 -6.74 8.99 4.38
C LEU A 196 -5.57 9.88 4.84
N CYS A 197 -4.83 10.47 3.91
CA CYS A 197 -3.69 11.33 4.19
C CYS A 197 -4.08 12.81 4.36
N THR A 198 -3.32 13.55 5.16
CA THR A 198 -3.36 15.02 5.18
C THR A 198 -2.71 15.59 3.92
N GLU A 199 -2.99 16.86 3.58
CA GLU A 199 -2.39 17.53 2.40
C GLU A 199 -0.86 17.50 2.36
N ARG A 200 -0.21 17.55 3.54
CA ARG A 200 1.25 17.39 3.65
C ARG A 200 1.70 16.00 3.18
N TYR A 201 1.04 14.95 3.64
CA TYR A 201 1.39 13.57 3.31
C TYR A 201 0.96 13.19 1.88
N LYS A 202 -0.11 13.78 1.34
CA LYS A 202 -0.45 13.66 -0.08
C LYS A 202 0.70 14.16 -0.99
N ARG A 203 1.35 15.26 -0.63
CA ARG A 203 2.55 15.74 -1.34
C ARG A 203 3.72 14.77 -1.23
N ILE A 204 3.95 14.17 -0.06
CA ILE A 204 5.01 13.17 0.15
C ILE A 204 4.74 11.91 -0.69
N LEU A 205 3.48 11.48 -0.76
CA LEU A 205 3.03 10.34 -1.55
C LEU A 205 3.31 10.53 -3.05
N TRP A 206 2.98 11.71 -3.59
CA TRP A 206 3.31 12.07 -4.98
C TRP A 206 4.82 12.22 -5.21
N ALA A 207 5.56 12.76 -4.25
CA ALA A 207 7.01 12.82 -4.32
C ALA A 207 7.63 11.42 -4.37
N ALA A 208 7.16 10.48 -3.52
CA ALA A 208 7.60 9.09 -3.53
C ALA A 208 7.33 8.43 -4.89
N PHE A 209 6.13 8.63 -5.45
CA PHE A 209 5.79 8.18 -6.81
C PHE A 209 6.74 8.73 -7.88
N SER A 210 7.00 10.05 -7.88
CA SER A 210 7.92 10.67 -8.84
C SER A 210 9.35 10.15 -8.68
N VAL A 211 9.82 9.98 -7.45
CA VAL A 211 11.15 9.43 -7.16
C VAL A 211 11.27 7.99 -7.67
N SER A 212 10.25 7.14 -7.47
CA SER A 212 10.23 5.78 -8.03
C SER A 212 10.40 5.77 -9.55
N ILE A 213 9.69 6.66 -10.26
CA ILE A 213 9.78 6.73 -11.73
C ILE A 213 11.17 7.17 -12.17
N VAL A 214 11.72 8.20 -11.52
CA VAL A 214 13.06 8.72 -11.85
C VAL A 214 14.13 7.65 -11.62
N ILE A 215 14.07 6.93 -10.49
CA ILE A 215 15.02 5.85 -10.21
C ILE A 215 14.93 4.73 -11.24
N SER A 216 13.71 4.28 -11.60
CA SER A 216 13.54 3.24 -12.62
C SER A 216 14.00 3.68 -14.00
N ALA A 217 13.74 4.94 -14.39
CA ALA A 217 14.22 5.51 -15.64
C ALA A 217 15.75 5.63 -15.67
N LEU A 218 16.37 6.09 -14.57
CA LEU A 218 17.82 6.15 -14.43
C LEU A 218 18.45 4.76 -14.51
N GLY A 219 17.85 3.76 -13.87
CA GLY A 219 18.33 2.38 -13.95
C GLY A 219 18.34 1.84 -15.39
N LEU A 220 17.28 2.10 -16.15
CA LEU A 220 17.21 1.73 -17.57
C LEU A 220 18.27 2.48 -18.40
N VAL A 221 18.37 3.80 -18.26
CA VAL A 221 19.32 4.62 -19.04
C VAL A 221 20.76 4.23 -18.74
N LEU A 222 21.12 4.09 -17.45
CA LEU A 222 22.48 3.73 -17.05
C LEU A 222 22.82 2.30 -17.48
N GLY A 223 21.90 1.35 -17.34
CA GLY A 223 22.14 -0.01 -17.80
C GLY A 223 22.30 -0.12 -19.32
N LEU A 224 21.52 0.65 -20.09
CA LEU A 224 21.71 0.74 -21.55
C LEU A 224 23.04 1.39 -21.90
N ALA A 225 23.38 2.51 -21.28
CA ALA A 225 24.66 3.18 -21.50
C ALA A 225 25.83 2.21 -21.25
N LEU A 226 25.73 1.40 -20.19
CA LEU A 226 26.76 0.42 -19.87
C LEU A 226 26.82 -0.71 -20.91
N LEU A 227 25.68 -1.25 -21.35
CA LEU A 227 25.62 -2.24 -22.46
C LEU A 227 26.19 -1.72 -23.79
N TYR A 228 26.12 -0.41 -24.04
CA TYR A 228 26.73 0.22 -25.21
C TYR A 228 28.25 0.34 -25.05
N VAL A 229 28.73 0.72 -23.86
CA VAL A 229 30.18 0.84 -23.57
C VAL A 229 30.87 -0.53 -23.59
N THR A 230 30.24 -1.58 -23.05
CA THR A 230 30.85 -2.92 -22.98
C THR A 230 31.07 -3.56 -24.35
N ASP A 231 30.31 -3.15 -25.36
CA ASP A 231 30.45 -3.63 -26.74
C ASP A 231 31.68 -3.07 -27.46
N LEU A 232 32.23 -1.95 -26.98
CA LEU A 232 33.43 -1.33 -27.51
C LEU A 232 34.73 -1.98 -26.99
N GLY A 233 34.66 -2.75 -25.89
CA GLY A 233 35.84 -3.30 -25.20
C GLY A 233 35.81 -4.80 -24.89
N GLY A 234 34.74 -5.52 -25.24
CA GLY A 234 34.52 -6.92 -24.84
C GLY A 234 34.05 -7.04 -23.38
N MET A 235 33.48 -8.20 -23.02
CA MET A 235 33.12 -8.50 -21.61
C MET A 235 34.38 -8.84 -20.81
N SER A 236 35.07 -7.81 -20.31
CA SER A 236 36.08 -7.98 -19.26
C SER A 236 35.41 -8.17 -17.90
N ILE A 237 36.12 -8.78 -16.95
CA ILE A 237 35.69 -8.90 -15.54
C ILE A 237 35.40 -7.50 -14.95
N GLU A 238 36.17 -6.49 -15.35
CA GLU A 238 35.99 -5.11 -14.93
C GLU A 238 34.63 -4.54 -15.38
N ASN A 239 34.23 -4.82 -16.61
CA ASN A 239 32.93 -4.41 -17.15
C ASN A 239 31.76 -5.09 -16.42
N LEU A 240 31.91 -6.38 -16.08
CA LEU A 240 30.92 -7.12 -15.28
C LEU A 240 30.77 -6.52 -13.88
N LEU A 241 31.88 -6.13 -13.26
CA LEU A 241 31.89 -5.49 -11.94
C LEU A 241 31.21 -4.12 -11.98
N GLN A 242 31.46 -3.31 -13.00
CA GLN A 242 30.77 -2.03 -13.18
C GLN A 242 29.25 -2.24 -13.34
N PHE A 243 28.83 -3.27 -14.08
CA PHE A 243 27.41 -3.65 -14.23
C PHE A 243 26.78 -3.99 -12.88
N ALA A 244 27.47 -4.83 -12.11
CA ALA A 244 26.98 -5.27 -10.82
C ALA A 244 26.90 -4.09 -9.83
N ASN A 245 27.95 -3.26 -9.72
CA ASN A 245 27.94 -2.08 -8.85
C ASN A 245 26.81 -1.10 -9.21
N LEU A 246 26.57 -0.89 -10.51
CA LEU A 246 25.47 -0.04 -10.97
C LEU A 246 24.10 -0.62 -10.58
N ALA A 247 23.90 -1.93 -10.75
CA ALA A 247 22.67 -2.60 -10.34
C ALA A 247 22.45 -2.50 -8.81
N MET A 248 23.52 -2.58 -8.01
CA MET A 248 23.41 -2.45 -6.57
C MET A 248 23.11 -1.02 -6.12
N LEU A 249 23.66 -0.02 -6.83
CA LEU A 249 23.32 1.39 -6.59
C LEU A 249 21.84 1.67 -6.88
N THR A 250 21.30 1.16 -7.98
CA THR A 250 19.88 1.38 -8.34
C THR A 250 18.95 0.69 -7.35
N LEU A 251 19.28 -0.53 -6.90
CA LEU A 251 18.57 -1.22 -5.81
C LEU A 251 18.64 -0.44 -4.49
N GLY A 252 19.81 0.12 -4.15
CA GLY A 252 19.99 0.97 -2.98
C GLY A 252 19.13 2.24 -3.01
N LEU A 253 19.02 2.88 -4.18
CA LEU A 253 18.16 4.05 -4.34
C LEU A 253 16.67 3.69 -4.26
N ALA A 254 16.29 2.50 -4.74
CA ALA A 254 14.90 2.04 -4.71
C ALA A 254 14.30 1.97 -3.30
N PHE A 255 15.11 1.89 -2.23
CA PHE A 255 14.60 1.96 -0.85
C PHE A 255 13.96 3.30 -0.49
N ILE A 256 14.43 4.40 -1.07
CA ILE A 256 13.98 5.76 -0.75
C ILE A 256 12.45 5.87 -0.91
N PRO A 257 11.84 5.57 -2.07
CA PRO A 257 10.39 5.66 -2.20
C PRO A 257 9.64 4.68 -1.30
N PHE A 258 10.14 3.46 -1.05
CA PHE A 258 9.48 2.52 -0.12
C PHE A 258 9.47 3.03 1.32
N ILE A 259 10.54 3.68 1.77
CA ILE A 259 10.60 4.33 3.09
C ILE A 259 9.57 5.47 3.15
N LEU A 260 9.46 6.29 2.11
CA LEU A 260 8.46 7.35 2.05
C LEU A 260 7.04 6.79 2.07
N PHE A 261 6.76 5.73 1.30
CA PHE A 261 5.47 5.06 1.31
C PHE A 261 5.17 4.45 2.68
N PHE A 262 6.15 3.85 3.35
CA PHE A 262 6.01 3.32 4.70
C PHE A 262 5.54 4.41 5.68
N PHE A 263 6.17 5.59 5.66
CA PHE A 263 5.75 6.70 6.52
C PHE A 263 4.33 7.19 6.21
N CYS A 264 3.94 7.27 4.93
CA CYS A 264 2.59 7.65 4.54
C CYS A 264 1.54 6.62 5.02
N TYR A 265 1.82 5.33 4.87
CA TYR A 265 0.94 4.26 5.34
C TYR A 265 0.82 4.25 6.86
N ARG A 266 1.93 4.40 7.56
CA ARG A 266 1.93 4.45 9.03
C ARG A 266 1.17 5.67 9.54
N HIS A 267 1.31 6.81 8.87
CA HIS A 267 0.55 8.01 9.19
C HIS A 267 -0.95 7.78 8.99
N ALA A 268 -1.37 7.29 7.83
CA ALA A 268 -2.78 7.00 7.58
C ALA A 268 -3.37 5.97 8.56
N TYR A 269 -2.61 4.92 8.88
CA TYR A 269 -2.97 3.94 9.90
C TYR A 269 -3.20 4.62 11.26
N ASN A 270 -2.26 5.44 11.73
CA ASN A 270 -2.38 6.13 13.00
C ASN A 270 -3.62 7.04 13.01
N ARG A 271 -3.87 7.82 11.94
CA ARG A 271 -5.05 8.71 11.86
C ARG A 271 -6.38 7.96 11.96
N VAL A 272 -6.47 6.79 11.31
CA VAL A 272 -7.65 5.94 11.38
C VAL A 272 -7.78 5.31 12.78
N SER A 273 -6.69 4.77 13.32
CA SER A 273 -6.67 4.10 14.64
C SER A 273 -6.90 5.08 15.81
N ASP A 274 -6.47 6.33 15.66
CA ASP A 274 -6.65 7.42 16.61
C ASP A 274 -8.03 8.10 16.46
N TRP A 275 -8.86 7.65 15.51
CA TRP A 275 -10.19 8.23 15.21
C TRP A 275 -10.15 9.71 14.83
N GLU A 276 -9.02 10.19 14.29
CA GLU A 276 -8.92 11.54 13.73
C GLU A 276 -9.81 11.67 12.49
N ILE A 277 -9.88 10.60 11.70
CA ILE A 277 -10.79 10.47 10.55
C ILE A 277 -11.95 9.59 10.98
N LYS A 278 -13.16 10.14 10.95
CA LYS A 278 -14.37 9.38 11.30
C LYS A 278 -14.90 8.68 10.06
N PRO A 279 -15.35 7.42 10.18
CA PRO A 279 -15.98 6.75 9.07
C PRO A 279 -17.31 7.43 8.71
N HIS A 280 -17.67 7.36 7.43
CA HIS A 280 -18.90 7.94 6.90
C HIS A 280 -20.12 7.23 7.51
N GLN A 281 -21.13 7.99 7.95
CA GLN A 281 -22.31 7.42 8.60
C GLN A 281 -23.04 6.42 7.70
N ASP A 282 -23.13 6.73 6.40
CA ASP A 282 -23.73 5.85 5.39
C ASP A 282 -22.97 4.55 5.13
N ALA A 283 -21.73 4.42 5.62
CA ALA A 283 -20.96 3.19 5.49
C ALA A 283 -21.55 2.04 6.31
N PHE A 284 -22.40 2.36 7.28
CA PHE A 284 -22.98 1.42 8.21
C PHE A 284 -24.50 1.49 8.13
N PRO A 285 -25.14 0.67 7.27
CA PRO A 285 -26.59 0.67 7.08
C PRO A 285 -27.37 0.46 8.39
N TRP A 286 -26.77 -0.23 9.37
CA TRP A 286 -27.37 -0.42 10.68
C TRP A 286 -27.39 0.83 11.56
N ILE A 287 -26.56 1.83 11.29
CA ILE A 287 -26.59 3.12 11.99
C ILE A 287 -27.78 3.96 11.52
N ARG A 288 -28.15 3.87 10.24
CA ARG A 288 -29.31 4.58 9.68
C ARG A 288 -30.66 3.93 10.04
N GLY A 289 -30.65 2.79 10.73
CA GLY A 289 -31.87 2.00 10.95
C GLY A 289 -32.43 1.38 9.67
N GLU A 290 -31.68 1.44 8.55
CA GLU A 290 -32.08 0.89 7.25
C GLU A 290 -31.91 -0.63 7.20
N ALA A 291 -30.94 -1.22 7.91
CA ALA A 291 -30.80 -2.69 7.99
C ALA A 291 -31.91 -3.39 8.81
N ALA A 292 -33.05 -2.73 9.01
CA ALA A 292 -34.27 -3.32 9.55
C ALA A 292 -34.97 -4.24 8.52
N ASP A 293 -34.59 -4.18 7.24
CA ASP A 293 -35.14 -5.00 6.15
C ASP A 293 -34.39 -6.33 5.91
N GLU A 294 -33.09 -6.43 6.24
CA GLU A 294 -32.27 -7.64 6.03
C GLU A 294 -32.25 -8.65 7.19
N GLY A 295 -33.23 -8.63 8.09
CA GLY A 295 -33.38 -9.68 9.12
C GLY A 295 -32.38 -9.60 10.29
N TYR A 296 -31.60 -8.54 10.39
CA TYR A 296 -30.90 -8.19 11.62
C TYR A 296 -31.91 -7.51 12.56
N PRO A 297 -32.02 -7.90 13.85
CA PRO A 297 -32.93 -7.26 14.78
C PRO A 297 -32.39 -5.89 15.18
N LEU A 298 -32.47 -4.92 14.27
CA LEU A 298 -32.51 -3.53 14.63
C LEU A 298 -33.91 -3.27 15.15
N LEU A 299 -34.04 -3.14 16.45
CA LEU A 299 -35.17 -2.44 17.01
C LEU A 299 -34.82 -0.94 16.94
N PRO A 300 -35.31 -0.16 15.96
CA PRO A 300 -35.62 1.23 16.24
C PRO A 300 -36.71 1.18 17.29
N ARG A 301 -36.30 1.08 18.55
CA ARG A 301 -37.19 1.00 19.67
C ARG A 301 -37.89 2.36 19.68
N LYS A 302 -39.16 2.39 19.26
CA LYS A 302 -39.90 3.64 19.07
C LYS A 302 -39.95 4.36 20.41
N LEU A 303 -39.66 5.67 20.44
CA LEU A 303 -39.72 6.41 21.71
C LEU A 303 -41.16 6.39 22.22
N ALA A 304 -41.35 5.79 23.40
CA ALA A 304 -42.62 5.72 24.08
C ALA A 304 -42.82 6.87 25.08
N GLY A 305 -41.79 7.71 25.30
CA GLY A 305 -41.81 8.85 26.21
C GLY A 305 -40.50 9.02 26.96
N VAL A 306 -40.54 9.68 28.12
CA VAL A 306 -39.40 9.84 29.03
C VAL A 306 -39.72 9.24 30.39
N CYS A 307 -38.69 8.80 31.11
CA CYS A 307 -38.83 8.28 32.46
C CYS A 307 -39.30 9.41 33.39
N PRO A 308 -40.42 9.26 34.11
CA PRO A 308 -40.94 10.31 34.98
C PRO A 308 -40.06 10.57 36.22
N LYS A 309 -39.12 9.65 36.54
CA LYS A 309 -38.23 9.80 37.71
C LYS A 309 -36.92 10.51 37.40
N CYS A 310 -36.32 10.24 36.24
CA CYS A 310 -34.96 10.70 35.92
C CYS A 310 -34.83 11.37 34.55
N GLY A 311 -35.92 11.50 33.78
CA GLY A 311 -35.91 12.13 32.46
C GLY A 311 -35.29 11.29 31.34
N THR A 312 -34.65 10.16 31.63
CA THR A 312 -34.07 9.28 30.60
C THR A 312 -35.12 8.83 29.58
N PRO A 313 -34.84 8.88 28.26
CA PRO A 313 -35.78 8.42 27.24
C PRO A 313 -36.21 6.96 27.48
N ARG A 314 -37.49 6.70 27.22
CA ARG A 314 -38.16 5.39 27.32
C ARG A 314 -38.54 4.94 25.93
N TYR A 315 -38.26 3.68 25.63
CA TYR A 315 -38.63 3.06 24.37
C TYR A 315 -39.81 2.09 24.52
N GLU A 316 -40.57 1.86 23.45
CA GLU A 316 -41.71 0.93 23.43
C GLU A 316 -41.25 -0.48 23.84
N GLY A 317 -42.04 -1.15 24.68
CA GLY A 317 -41.76 -2.49 25.22
C GLY A 317 -40.92 -2.52 26.51
N GLU A 318 -40.33 -1.40 26.93
CA GLU A 318 -39.57 -1.34 28.19
C GLU A 318 -40.51 -1.41 29.40
N LYS A 319 -40.21 -2.33 30.34
CA LYS A 319 -40.96 -2.49 31.60
C LYS A 319 -40.38 -1.67 32.75
N PHE A 320 -39.13 -1.22 32.61
CA PHE A 320 -38.42 -0.42 33.60
C PHE A 320 -37.40 0.49 32.91
N CYS A 321 -37.07 1.61 33.56
CA CYS A 321 -36.05 2.53 33.08
C CYS A 321 -34.65 1.92 33.24
N ALA A 322 -33.87 1.92 32.15
CA ALA A 322 -32.50 1.39 32.15
C ALA A 322 -31.53 2.18 33.05
N ASN A 323 -31.80 3.46 33.30
CA ASN A 323 -30.92 4.32 34.09
C ASN A 323 -31.21 4.22 35.60
N CYS A 324 -32.47 4.33 36.01
CA CYS A 324 -32.84 4.45 37.43
C CYS A 324 -33.65 3.27 37.99
N GLY A 325 -33.93 2.23 37.18
CA GLY A 325 -34.65 1.03 37.60
C GLY A 325 -36.16 1.22 37.85
N THR A 326 -36.71 2.42 37.63
CA THR A 326 -38.14 2.70 37.86
C THR A 326 -39.01 1.86 36.94
N LYS A 327 -39.90 1.05 37.51
CA LYS A 327 -40.89 0.26 36.73
C LYS A 327 -41.95 1.18 36.12
N PHE A 328 -42.25 0.97 34.85
CA PHE A 328 -43.33 1.67 34.16
C PHE A 328 -44.65 0.94 34.42
N LYS A 329 -45.70 1.66 34.82
CA LYS A 329 -47.06 1.09 34.90
C LYS A 329 -47.53 0.76 33.47
N LYS A 330 -47.97 -0.47 33.22
CA LYS A 330 -48.62 -0.84 31.95
C LYS A 330 -49.76 0.15 31.67
N TYR A 331 -49.81 0.71 30.46
CA TYR A 331 -51.06 1.30 29.98
C TYR A 331 -52.10 0.17 29.93
N LYS A 332 -53.28 0.41 30.52
CA LYS A 332 -54.47 -0.37 30.19
C LYS A 332 -54.80 0.00 28.74
N ASP A 333 -54.82 -1.00 27.88
CA ASP A 333 -55.43 -0.90 26.56
C ASP A 333 -56.90 -0.43 26.68
#